data_AF-A0A928DMQ4-F1
#
_entry.id   AF-A0A928DMQ4-F1
#
_cell.length_a   1.000
_cell.length_b   1.000
_cell.length_c   1.000
_cell.angle_alpha   90.00
_cell.angle_beta   90.00
_cell.angle_gamma   90.00
#
_symmetry.space_group_name_H-M   'P 1'
#
loop_
_entity.id
_entity.type
_entity.pdbx_description
1 polymer ?
#
loop_
_entity_poly.entity_id
_entity_poly.type
_entity_poly.pdbx_seq_one_letter_code
_entity_poly.pdbx_strand_id
1 'polypeptide(L)'
;MESTEGIVRWSASHWGAVIVTLAVTFAIIGGAVRKPLDVRQKVCRALAVVVGLIYLADSGYILITQHHGSWEQNLPIHYCSMMLLVAVYALWTRNRTACWVLYFGALTACLQGLITPALERDFPTQRYFLFFCVHGILMPAALAVPLLLGMKARIKDAFKSLLLMDAYLLCIHPLNLLLGTNYGFTTESPVPGCILDYLGPAPQYYLLLQIPAFLVFSLMSLPVRERKGAA
;
A
#
# COMPACT_ATOMS: atom_id res chain seq x y z
N MET A 1 13.13 -12.53 27.61
CA MET A 1 11.94 -13.33 27.26
C MET A 1 11.19 -12.57 26.19
N GLU A 2 11.49 -12.85 24.92
CA GLU A 2 10.66 -12.33 23.81
C GLU A 2 9.32 -13.04 23.89
N SER A 3 8.23 -12.30 24.08
CA SER A 3 6.87 -12.86 24.08
C SER A 3 6.60 -13.50 22.71
N THR A 4 6.38 -14.82 22.73
CA THR A 4 5.94 -15.66 21.60
C THR A 4 4.47 -15.43 21.25
N GLU A 5 3.92 -14.27 21.56
CA GLU A 5 2.51 -13.97 21.28
C GLU A 5 2.44 -13.33 19.90
N GLY A 6 1.68 -13.97 19.01
CA GLY A 6 1.32 -13.40 17.72
C GLY A 6 0.61 -12.05 17.89
N ILE A 7 0.51 -11.26 16.82
CA ILE A 7 -0.12 -9.94 16.89
C ILE A 7 -1.48 -9.99 17.61
N VAL A 8 -1.65 -9.13 18.62
CA VAL A 8 -2.97 -8.90 19.20
C VAL A 8 -3.65 -7.87 18.30
N ARG A 9 -4.38 -8.35 17.29
CA ARG A 9 -5.13 -7.44 16.40
C ARG A 9 -6.03 -6.56 17.23
N TRP A 10 -6.01 -5.26 16.92
CA TRP A 10 -6.80 -4.22 17.62
C TRP A 10 -6.38 -3.98 19.07
N SER A 11 -5.14 -4.34 19.43
CA SER A 11 -4.48 -3.89 20.66
C SER A 11 -4.30 -2.37 20.73
N ALA A 12 -3.91 -1.88 21.90
CA ALA A 12 -3.57 -0.47 22.09
C ALA A 12 -2.38 -0.03 21.23
N SER A 13 -1.37 -0.89 21.04
CA SER A 13 -0.23 -0.61 20.14
C SER A 13 -0.72 -0.42 18.71
N HIS A 14 -1.53 -1.35 18.20
CA HIS A 14 -2.10 -1.28 16.86
C HIS A 14 -2.87 0.02 16.63
N TRP A 15 -3.84 0.36 17.49
CA TRP A 15 -4.60 1.60 17.35
C TRP A 15 -3.72 2.84 17.50
N GLY A 16 -2.70 2.80 18.37
CA GLY A 16 -1.71 3.85 18.47
C GLY A 16 -0.99 4.11 17.14
N ALA A 17 -0.53 3.06 16.46
CA ALA A 17 0.14 3.19 15.17
C ALA A 17 -0.81 3.68 14.05
N VAL A 18 -2.07 3.24 14.06
CA VAL A 18 -3.10 3.74 13.13
C VAL A 18 -3.37 5.23 13.38
N ILE A 19 -3.54 5.66 14.63
CA ILE A 19 -3.77 7.06 14.99
C ILE A 19 -2.58 7.93 14.56
N VAL A 20 -1.35 7.48 14.81
CA VAL A 20 -0.14 8.19 14.37
C VAL A 20 -0.12 8.31 12.83
N THR A 21 -0.42 7.23 12.12
CA THR A 21 -0.50 7.22 10.64
C THR A 21 -1.51 8.25 10.14
N LEU A 22 -2.71 8.27 10.72
CA LEU A 22 -3.77 9.21 10.36
C LEU A 22 -3.38 10.66 10.70
N ALA A 23 -2.78 10.89 11.87
CA ALA A 23 -2.34 12.20 12.32
C ALA A 23 -1.24 12.78 11.41
N VAL A 24 -0.23 11.97 11.06
CA VAL A 24 0.85 12.35 10.14
C VAL A 24 0.27 12.62 8.75
N THR A 25 -0.61 11.76 8.26
CA THR A 25 -1.31 11.96 6.97
C THR A 25 -2.08 13.28 6.96
N PHE A 26 -2.85 13.55 8.01
CA PHE A 26 -3.63 14.78 8.14
C PHE A 26 -2.72 16.00 8.24
N ALA A 27 -1.61 15.94 8.98
CA ALA A 27 -0.67 17.04 9.09
C ALA A 27 -0.02 17.37 7.73
N ILE A 28 0.47 16.37 7.00
CA ILE A 28 1.10 16.55 5.68
C ILE A 28 0.10 17.10 4.67
N ILE A 29 -1.06 16.44 4.52
CA ILE A 29 -2.06 16.82 3.52
C ILE A 29 -2.74 18.14 3.92
N GLY A 30 -3.20 18.28 5.16
CA GLY A 30 -3.87 19.48 5.66
C GLY A 30 -2.96 20.71 5.67
N GLY A 31 -1.68 20.55 5.99
CA GLY A 31 -0.69 21.62 5.93
C GLY A 31 -0.36 22.10 4.51
N ALA A 32 -0.52 21.23 3.50
CA ALA A 32 -0.16 21.51 2.11
C ALA A 32 -1.36 21.85 1.20
N VAL A 33 -2.56 21.32 1.46
CA VAL A 33 -3.69 21.38 0.50
C VAL A 33 -4.14 22.80 0.15
N ARG A 34 -4.03 23.74 1.10
CA ARG A 34 -4.37 25.16 0.89
C ARG A 34 -3.19 26.02 0.43
N LYS A 35 -2.01 25.42 0.23
CA LYS A 35 -0.81 26.15 -0.21
C LYS A 35 -0.81 26.34 -1.73
N PRO A 36 -0.05 27.33 -2.24
CA PRO A 36 0.14 27.52 -3.67
C PRO A 36 0.66 26.25 -4.37
N LEU A 37 0.46 26.19 -5.70
CA LEU A 37 0.79 24.99 -6.47
C LEU A 37 2.27 24.60 -6.36
N ASP A 38 3.20 25.55 -6.36
CA ASP A 38 4.64 25.27 -6.25
C ASP A 38 4.98 24.59 -4.91
N VAL A 39 4.38 25.02 -3.80
CA VAL A 39 4.55 24.42 -2.47
C VAL A 39 3.99 23.00 -2.44
N ARG A 40 2.78 22.80 -2.98
CA ARG A 40 2.16 21.46 -3.08
C ARG A 40 3.03 20.50 -3.89
N GLN A 41 3.62 20.98 -4.98
CA GLN A 41 4.53 20.19 -5.81
C GLN A 41 5.85 19.86 -5.09
N LYS A 42 6.41 20.81 -4.31
CA LYS A 42 7.58 20.55 -3.45
C LYS A 42 7.26 19.48 -2.39
N VAL A 43 6.07 19.53 -1.77
CA VAL A 43 5.61 18.50 -0.82
C VAL A 43 5.49 17.13 -1.51
N CYS A 44 4.94 17.05 -2.72
CA CYS A 44 4.89 15.79 -3.48
C CYS A 44 6.29 15.23 -3.79
N ARG A 45 7.24 16.10 -4.16
CA ARG A 45 8.64 15.69 -4.38
C ARG A 45 9.32 15.23 -3.09
N ALA A 46 9.10 15.93 -1.98
CA ALA A 46 9.61 15.53 -0.68
C ALA A 46 9.05 14.16 -0.25
N LEU A 47 7.73 13.94 -0.43
CA LEU A 47 7.11 12.63 -0.23
C LEU A 47 7.76 11.55 -1.10
N ALA A 48 8.00 11.82 -2.38
CA ALA A 48 8.70 10.88 -3.27
C ALA A 48 10.10 10.52 -2.76
N VAL A 49 10.88 11.51 -2.29
CA VAL A 49 12.20 11.26 -1.70
C VAL A 49 12.08 10.39 -0.45
N VAL A 50 11.19 10.75 0.49
CA VAL A 50 11.02 10.00 1.74
C VAL A 50 10.56 8.57 1.46
N VAL A 51 9.62 8.37 0.54
CA VAL A 51 9.18 7.03 0.12
C VAL A 51 10.33 6.23 -0.49
N GLY A 52 11.14 6.84 -1.35
CA GLY A 52 12.32 6.19 -1.93
C GLY A 52 13.36 5.80 -0.88
N LEU A 53 13.61 6.68 0.11
CA LEU A 53 14.51 6.38 1.23
C LEU A 53 13.97 5.23 2.09
N ILE A 54 12.67 5.18 2.35
CA ILE A 54 12.04 4.06 3.08
C ILE A 54 12.20 2.75 2.30
N TYR A 55 11.97 2.76 0.99
CA TYR A 55 12.19 1.58 0.14
C TYR A 55 13.64 1.08 0.20
N LEU A 56 14.61 1.99 0.11
CA LEU A 56 16.04 1.65 0.20
C LEU A 56 16.43 1.16 1.58
N ALA A 57 15.88 1.75 2.64
CA ALA A 57 16.13 1.34 4.02
C ALA A 57 15.56 -0.07 4.29
N ASP A 58 14.33 -0.33 3.87
CA ASP A 58 13.67 -1.64 4.00
C ASP A 58 14.42 -2.72 3.21
N SER A 59 14.69 -2.47 1.93
CA SER A 59 15.43 -3.40 1.06
C SER A 59 16.86 -3.63 1.56
N GLY A 60 17.57 -2.58 1.96
CA GLY A 60 18.93 -2.65 2.50
C GLY A 60 18.97 -3.41 3.82
N TYR A 61 17.98 -3.22 4.69
CA TYR A 61 17.85 -3.97 5.93
C TYR A 61 17.67 -5.47 5.68
N ILE A 62 16.77 -5.85 4.75
CA ILE A 62 16.55 -7.25 4.39
C ILE A 62 17.86 -7.85 3.84
N LEU A 63 18.55 -7.14 2.94
CA LEU A 63 19.84 -7.58 2.40
C LEU A 63 20.90 -7.78 3.48
N ILE A 64 21.00 -6.88 4.47
CA ILE A 64 22.03 -6.97 5.52
C ILE A 64 21.69 -8.04 6.54
N THR A 65 20.44 -8.14 6.98
CA THR A 65 20.07 -8.99 8.13
C THR A 65 19.63 -10.39 7.75
N GLN A 66 19.14 -10.59 6.51
CA GLN A 66 18.58 -11.87 6.07
C GLN A 66 19.41 -12.52 4.95
N HIS A 67 20.67 -12.09 4.76
CA HIS A 67 21.58 -12.64 3.75
C HIS A 67 21.90 -14.14 3.91
N HIS A 68 21.76 -14.69 5.12
CA HIS A 68 21.95 -16.12 5.37
C HIS A 68 20.66 -16.95 5.14
N GLY A 69 19.52 -16.29 4.95
CA GLY A 69 18.24 -16.95 4.65
C GLY A 69 18.06 -17.23 3.16
N SER A 70 16.98 -17.94 2.82
CA SER A 70 16.53 -18.12 1.44
C SER A 70 16.29 -16.75 0.79
N TRP A 71 17.09 -16.40 -0.21
CA TRP A 71 17.00 -15.12 -0.92
C TRP A 71 15.64 -14.96 -1.61
N GLU A 72 15.01 -16.07 -1.97
CA GLU A 72 13.68 -16.16 -2.58
C GLU A 72 12.61 -15.51 -1.71
N GLN A 73 12.72 -15.60 -0.37
CA GLN A 73 11.76 -15.03 0.60
C GLN A 73 12.00 -13.54 0.90
N ASN A 74 13.11 -13.00 0.41
CA ASN A 74 13.63 -11.68 0.79
C ASN A 74 13.58 -10.65 -0.35
N LEU A 75 12.91 -10.97 -1.45
CA LEU A 75 12.74 -10.05 -2.58
C LEU A 75 11.72 -8.97 -2.21
N PRO A 76 11.98 -7.68 -2.50
CA PRO A 76 11.07 -6.57 -2.17
C PRO A 76 9.89 -6.48 -3.16
N ILE A 77 9.28 -7.62 -3.52
CA ILE A 77 8.26 -7.75 -4.57
C ILE A 77 6.84 -7.97 -4.02
N HIS A 78 6.64 -7.82 -2.71
CA HIS A 78 5.31 -7.63 -2.15
C HIS A 78 4.64 -6.38 -2.77
N TYR A 79 3.31 -6.42 -2.88
CA TYR A 79 2.54 -5.36 -3.53
C TYR A 79 2.83 -3.96 -2.95
N CYS A 80 2.84 -3.81 -1.62
CA CYS A 80 3.16 -2.54 -0.97
C CYS A 80 4.59 -2.07 -1.27
N SER A 81 5.57 -2.98 -1.32
CA SER A 81 6.96 -2.66 -1.69
C SER A 81 7.05 -2.14 -3.13
N MET A 82 6.34 -2.78 -4.06
CA MET A 82 6.20 -2.30 -5.45
C MET A 82 5.48 -0.95 -5.51
N MET A 83 4.49 -0.71 -4.65
CA MET A 83 3.78 0.57 -4.58
C MET A 83 4.66 1.71 -4.05
N LEU A 84 5.72 1.45 -3.27
CA LEU A 84 6.70 2.49 -2.93
C LEU A 84 7.41 2.98 -4.19
N LEU A 85 7.85 2.08 -5.07
CA LEU A 85 8.46 2.46 -6.36
C LEU A 85 7.48 3.21 -7.26
N VAL A 86 6.23 2.74 -7.34
CA VAL A 86 5.17 3.43 -8.07
C VAL A 86 4.91 4.82 -7.49
N ALA A 87 4.96 4.99 -6.16
CA ALA A 87 4.79 6.28 -5.51
C ALA A 87 5.88 7.27 -5.90
N VAL A 88 7.16 6.84 -5.86
CA VAL A 88 8.29 7.66 -6.31
C VAL A 88 8.07 8.10 -7.76
N TYR A 89 7.83 7.13 -8.64
CA TYR A 89 7.63 7.41 -10.07
C TYR A 89 6.42 8.33 -10.33
N ALA A 90 5.28 8.06 -9.69
CA ALA A 90 4.05 8.82 -9.83
C ALA A 90 4.22 10.28 -9.36
N LEU A 91 4.77 10.50 -8.17
CA LEU A 91 4.91 11.83 -7.58
C LEU A 91 5.98 12.68 -8.28
N TRP A 92 6.99 12.05 -8.89
CA TRP A 92 8.02 12.74 -9.65
C TRP A 92 7.57 13.12 -11.06
N THR A 93 7.02 12.15 -11.79
CA THR A 93 6.69 12.30 -13.22
C THR A 93 5.27 12.78 -13.48
N ARG A 94 4.38 12.61 -12.49
CA ARG A 94 2.93 12.81 -12.62
C ARG A 94 2.33 11.96 -13.75
N ASN A 95 2.93 10.81 -14.03
CA ASN A 95 2.37 9.86 -14.98
C ASN A 95 0.97 9.46 -14.53
N ARG A 96 -0.02 9.72 -15.38
CA ARG A 96 -1.43 9.52 -15.03
C ARG A 96 -1.75 8.11 -14.55
N THR A 97 -1.19 7.10 -15.21
CA THR A 97 -1.43 5.70 -14.85
C THR A 97 -0.84 5.42 -13.47
N ALA A 98 0.43 5.78 -13.25
CA ALA A 98 1.10 5.56 -11.97
C ALA A 98 0.40 6.29 -10.81
N CYS A 99 -0.04 7.54 -11.03
CA CYS A 99 -0.79 8.30 -10.02
C CYS A 99 -2.10 7.62 -9.62
N TRP A 100 -2.87 7.11 -10.58
CA TRP A 100 -4.15 6.44 -10.27
C TRP A 100 -3.96 5.01 -9.76
N VAL A 101 -2.89 4.32 -10.14
CA VAL A 101 -2.49 3.03 -9.52
C VAL A 101 -2.11 3.25 -8.06
N LEU A 102 -1.32 4.30 -7.78
CA LEU A 102 -1.00 4.69 -6.41
C LEU A 102 -2.27 5.05 -5.62
N TYR A 103 -3.14 5.89 -6.19
CA TYR A 103 -4.36 6.32 -5.50
C TYR A 103 -5.32 5.16 -5.25
N PHE A 104 -5.73 4.41 -6.27
CA PHE A 104 -6.73 3.36 -6.09
C PHE A 104 -6.12 2.09 -5.50
N GLY A 105 -5.00 1.63 -6.05
CA GLY A 105 -4.37 0.38 -5.67
C GLY A 105 -3.65 0.46 -4.32
N ALA A 106 -2.66 1.34 -4.20
CA ALA A 106 -1.84 1.42 -2.99
C ALA A 106 -2.65 1.87 -1.76
N LEU A 107 -3.55 2.86 -1.91
CA LEU A 107 -4.38 3.30 -0.77
C LEU A 107 -5.33 2.20 -0.29
N THR A 108 -5.96 1.46 -1.21
CA THR A 108 -6.87 0.35 -0.84
C THR A 108 -6.11 -0.77 -0.11
N ALA A 109 -4.99 -1.22 -0.69
CA ALA A 109 -4.16 -2.24 -0.06
C ALA A 109 -3.60 -1.75 1.30
N CYS A 110 -3.18 -0.49 1.36
CA CYS A 110 -2.69 0.12 2.60
C CYS A 110 -3.77 0.15 3.69
N LEU A 111 -4.99 0.57 3.36
CA LEU A 111 -6.10 0.61 4.32
C LEU A 111 -6.46 -0.80 4.81
N GLN A 112 -6.48 -1.80 3.92
CA GLN A 112 -6.70 -3.19 4.30
C GLN A 112 -5.58 -3.69 5.24
N GLY A 113 -4.32 -3.41 4.92
CA GLY A 113 -3.18 -3.76 5.77
C GLY A 113 -3.20 -3.06 7.14
N LEU A 114 -3.64 -1.80 7.20
CA LEU A 114 -3.78 -1.07 8.47
C LEU A 114 -4.96 -1.57 9.32
N ILE A 115 -6.04 -2.08 8.73
CA ILE A 115 -7.19 -2.59 9.50
C ILE A 115 -6.95 -4.04 9.94
N THR A 116 -6.34 -4.83 9.06
CA THR A 116 -6.06 -6.26 9.25
C THR A 116 -4.58 -6.55 8.98
N PRO A 117 -3.67 -6.12 9.86
CA PRO A 117 -2.23 -6.30 9.66
C PRO A 117 -1.84 -7.76 9.58
N ALA A 118 -1.07 -8.08 8.54
CA ALA A 118 -0.44 -9.38 8.32
C ALA A 118 0.96 -9.39 8.98
N LEU A 119 0.98 -9.28 10.31
CA LEU A 119 2.20 -9.27 11.12
C LEU A 119 2.27 -10.50 12.01
N GLU A 120 3.43 -11.16 12.04
CA GLU A 120 3.69 -12.30 12.92
C GLU A 120 3.92 -11.90 14.38
N ARG A 121 4.51 -10.73 14.62
CA ARG A 121 4.87 -10.23 15.96
C ARG A 121 4.41 -8.79 16.16
N ASP A 122 3.91 -8.49 17.36
CA ASP A 122 3.43 -7.14 17.74
C ASP A 122 4.60 -6.20 18.11
N PHE A 123 4.26 -5.01 18.60
CA PHE A 123 5.16 -4.04 19.21
C PHE A 123 5.93 -4.66 20.39
N PRO A 124 7.22 -4.32 20.61
CA PRO A 124 8.04 -3.34 19.87
C PRO A 124 9.00 -4.00 18.87
N THR A 125 8.54 -4.90 18.01
CA THR A 125 9.45 -5.54 17.03
C THR A 125 9.80 -4.64 15.85
N GLN A 126 10.99 -4.86 15.25
CA GLN A 126 11.43 -4.12 14.07
C GLN A 126 10.44 -4.25 12.88
N ARG A 127 9.91 -5.46 12.66
CA ARG A 127 8.91 -5.73 11.60
C ARG A 127 7.62 -4.94 11.82
N TYR A 128 7.18 -4.79 13.06
CA TYR A 128 6.05 -3.93 13.42
C TYR A 128 6.28 -2.50 12.94
N PHE A 129 7.42 -1.88 13.29
CA PHE A 129 7.73 -0.51 12.88
C PHE A 129 7.86 -0.37 11.36
N LEU A 130 8.57 -1.28 10.68
CA LEU A 130 8.72 -1.24 9.23
C LEU A 130 7.37 -1.33 8.52
N PHE A 131 6.49 -2.24 8.97
CA PHE A 131 5.14 -2.39 8.42
C PHE A 131 4.35 -1.08 8.51
N PHE A 132 4.24 -0.49 9.71
CA PHE A 132 3.48 0.75 9.89
C PHE A 132 4.15 1.96 9.23
N CYS A 133 5.47 2.00 9.10
CA CYS A 133 6.18 3.03 8.34
C CYS A 133 5.87 2.96 6.83
N VAL A 134 5.96 1.76 6.24
CA VAL A 134 5.68 1.54 4.80
C VAL A 134 4.23 1.85 4.46
N HIS A 135 3.28 1.32 5.24
CA HIS A 135 1.86 1.59 5.03
C HIS A 135 1.55 3.07 5.34
N GLY A 136 2.10 3.59 6.43
CA GLY A 136 1.86 4.96 6.87
C GLY A 136 2.34 6.03 5.90
N ILE A 137 3.43 5.82 5.16
CA ILE A 137 3.90 6.77 4.15
C ILE A 137 3.16 6.65 2.81
N LEU A 138 2.69 5.45 2.45
CA LEU A 138 1.90 5.24 1.23
C LEU A 138 0.55 5.95 1.29
N MET A 139 -0.04 6.08 2.48
CA MET A 139 -1.31 6.76 2.67
C MET A 139 -1.30 8.25 2.25
N PRO A 140 -0.42 9.13 2.77
CA PRO A 140 -0.31 10.51 2.29
C PRO A 140 0.23 10.59 0.86
N ALA A 141 1.10 9.67 0.42
CA ALA A 141 1.58 9.65 -0.97
C ALA A 141 0.43 9.43 -1.98
N ALA A 142 -0.47 8.49 -1.67
CA ALA A 142 -1.65 8.23 -2.50
C ALA A 142 -2.66 9.38 -2.46
N LEU A 143 -2.94 9.93 -1.28
CA LEU A 143 -3.86 11.07 -1.13
C LEU A 143 -3.32 12.36 -1.77
N ALA A 144 -2.00 12.51 -1.91
CA ALA A 144 -1.40 13.65 -2.59
C ALA A 144 -1.82 13.75 -4.06
N VAL A 145 -2.17 12.64 -4.72
CA VAL A 145 -2.58 12.63 -6.13
C VAL A 145 -3.83 13.48 -6.37
N PRO A 146 -4.99 13.22 -5.75
CA PRO A 146 -6.15 14.07 -5.95
C PRO A 146 -6.07 15.40 -5.17
N LEU A 147 -5.45 15.42 -3.99
CA LEU A 147 -5.53 16.58 -3.08
C LEU A 147 -4.43 17.62 -3.31
N LEU A 148 -3.21 17.21 -3.63
CA LEU A 148 -2.07 18.13 -3.82
C LEU A 148 -1.78 18.37 -5.30
N LEU A 149 -1.79 17.32 -6.13
CA LEU A 149 -1.63 17.46 -7.59
C LEU A 149 -2.92 17.91 -8.29
N GLY A 150 -4.07 17.84 -7.61
CA GLY A 150 -5.36 18.29 -8.14
C GLY A 150 -5.91 17.40 -9.26
N MET A 151 -5.42 16.17 -9.39
CA MET A 151 -5.83 15.27 -10.47
C MET A 151 -7.28 14.80 -10.30
N LYS A 152 -8.01 14.70 -11.42
CA LYS A 152 -9.38 14.18 -11.46
C LYS A 152 -9.44 12.83 -12.17
N ALA A 153 -10.13 11.86 -11.55
CA ALA A 153 -10.21 10.48 -12.02
C ALA A 153 -11.28 10.33 -13.09
N ARG A 154 -10.97 9.56 -14.12
CA ARG A 154 -11.96 9.00 -15.05
C ARG A 154 -12.31 7.60 -14.59
N ILE A 155 -13.50 7.12 -14.94
CA ILE A 155 -13.91 5.73 -14.67
C ILE A 155 -12.86 4.74 -15.19
N LYS A 156 -12.31 5.00 -16.38
CA LYS A 156 -11.26 4.17 -16.98
C LYS A 156 -9.95 4.14 -16.18
N ASP A 157 -9.66 5.17 -15.37
CA ASP A 157 -8.46 5.15 -14.54
C ASP A 157 -8.64 4.17 -13.37
N ALA A 158 -9.83 4.12 -12.74
CA ALA A 158 -10.13 3.13 -11.71
C ALA A 158 -10.10 1.70 -12.26
N PHE A 159 -10.74 1.46 -13.41
CA PHE A 159 -10.72 0.15 -14.07
C PHE A 159 -9.30 -0.27 -14.47
N LYS A 160 -8.50 0.66 -15.01
CA LYS A 160 -7.10 0.38 -15.35
C LYS A 160 -6.25 0.06 -14.12
N SER A 161 -6.47 0.75 -13.00
CA SER A 161 -5.79 0.44 -11.74
C SER A 161 -6.14 -0.95 -11.23
N LEU A 162 -7.41 -1.36 -11.34
CA LEU A 162 -7.86 -2.69 -10.92
C LEU A 162 -7.18 -3.76 -11.80
N LEU A 163 -7.20 -3.58 -13.12
CA LEU A 163 -6.55 -4.50 -14.05
C LEU A 163 -5.03 -4.62 -13.82
N LEU A 164 -4.35 -3.53 -13.43
CA LEU A 164 -2.92 -3.56 -13.12
C LEU A 164 -2.64 -4.25 -11.77
N MET A 165 -3.56 -4.14 -10.81
CA MET A 165 -3.49 -4.91 -9.56
C MET A 165 -3.69 -6.41 -9.84
N ASP A 166 -4.62 -6.76 -10.71
CA ASP A 166 -4.83 -8.15 -11.15
C ASP A 166 -3.64 -8.68 -11.96
N ALA A 167 -3.04 -7.85 -12.82
CA ALA A 167 -1.83 -8.21 -13.54
C ALA A 167 -0.66 -8.50 -12.59
N TYR A 168 -0.53 -7.76 -11.48
CA TYR A 168 0.43 -8.09 -10.44
C TYR A 168 0.16 -9.48 -9.85
N LEU A 169 -1.09 -9.78 -9.48
CA LEU A 169 -1.46 -11.09 -8.93
C LEU A 169 -1.20 -12.23 -9.92
N LEU A 170 -1.53 -12.02 -11.19
CA LEU A 170 -1.32 -12.98 -12.27
C LEU A 170 0.16 -13.26 -12.52
N CYS A 171 1.02 -12.25 -12.37
CA CYS A 171 2.47 -12.41 -12.51
C CYS A 171 3.12 -13.02 -11.26
N ILE A 172 2.68 -12.63 -10.06
CA ILE A 172 3.32 -13.05 -8.81
C ILE A 172 2.96 -14.48 -8.42
N HIS A 173 1.76 -14.94 -8.74
CA HIS A 173 1.32 -16.30 -8.40
C HIS A 173 2.20 -17.41 -9.00
N PRO A 174 2.49 -17.45 -10.32
CA PRO A 174 3.40 -18.47 -10.87
C PRO A 174 4.83 -18.33 -10.32
N LEU A 175 5.28 -17.11 -10.01
CA LEU A 175 6.58 -16.90 -9.37
C LEU A 175 6.61 -17.51 -7.96
N ASN A 176 5.53 -17.35 -7.19
CA ASN A 176 5.39 -17.98 -5.88
C ASN A 176 5.41 -19.51 -5.95
N LEU A 177 4.74 -20.10 -6.95
CA LEU A 177 4.77 -21.54 -7.18
C LEU A 177 6.18 -22.03 -7.55
N LEU A 178 6.92 -21.26 -8.36
CA LEU A 178 8.29 -21.59 -8.78
C LEU A 178 9.30 -21.49 -7.63
N LEU A 179 9.17 -20.46 -6.78
CA LEU A 179 10.13 -20.15 -5.72
C LEU A 179 9.74 -20.72 -4.35
N GLY A 180 8.52 -21.29 -4.20
CA GLY A 180 8.00 -21.72 -2.90
C GLY A 180 7.75 -20.55 -1.94
N THR A 181 7.34 -19.40 -2.46
CA THR A 181 7.13 -18.15 -1.69
C THR A 181 5.65 -17.79 -1.62
N ASN A 182 5.31 -16.70 -0.90
CA ASN A 182 3.92 -16.24 -0.77
C ASN A 182 3.78 -14.71 -0.91
N TYR A 183 4.40 -14.15 -1.95
CA TYR A 183 4.28 -12.72 -2.26
C TYR A 183 2.85 -12.35 -2.67
N GLY A 184 2.37 -11.24 -2.11
CA GLY A 184 1.00 -10.76 -2.35
C GLY A 184 -0.09 -11.69 -1.81
N PHE A 185 0.28 -12.71 -1.02
CA PHE A 185 -0.64 -13.71 -0.47
C PHE A 185 -1.49 -14.33 -1.58
N THR A 186 -0.86 -15.11 -2.47
CA THR A 186 -1.55 -15.76 -3.60
C THR A 186 -1.48 -17.28 -3.54
N THR A 187 -0.68 -17.86 -2.64
CA THR A 187 -0.62 -19.31 -2.39
C THR A 187 -1.37 -19.67 -1.12
N GLU A 188 -1.27 -18.85 -0.07
CA GLU A 188 -1.98 -19.05 1.19
C GLU A 188 -2.22 -17.71 1.92
N SER A 189 -3.15 -17.71 2.87
CA SER A 189 -3.37 -16.56 3.74
C SER A 189 -2.16 -16.30 4.66
N PRO A 190 -1.81 -15.04 4.96
CA PRO A 190 -0.61 -14.72 5.72
C PRO A 190 -0.65 -15.15 7.19
N VAL A 191 -1.81 -15.00 7.82
CA VAL A 191 -1.96 -15.18 9.27
C VAL A 191 -3.40 -15.59 9.57
N PRO A 192 -3.65 -16.52 10.51
CA PRO A 192 -5.00 -16.95 10.87
C PRO A 192 -5.94 -15.80 11.26
N GLY A 193 -7.20 -15.86 10.82
CA GLY A 193 -8.26 -14.89 11.10
C GLY A 193 -8.14 -13.58 10.32
N CYS A 194 -7.32 -13.52 9.27
CA CYS A 194 -7.30 -12.35 8.38
C CYS A 194 -8.52 -12.38 7.45
N ILE A 195 -8.81 -11.26 6.77
CA ILE A 195 -9.99 -11.17 5.88
C ILE A 195 -10.00 -12.25 4.78
N LEU A 196 -8.82 -12.69 4.34
CA LEU A 196 -8.67 -13.71 3.30
C LEU A 196 -9.21 -15.08 3.76
N ASP A 197 -9.08 -15.42 5.04
CA ASP A 197 -9.53 -16.71 5.57
C ASP A 197 -11.05 -16.88 5.49
N TYR A 198 -11.80 -15.77 5.55
CA TYR A 198 -13.26 -15.77 5.42
C TYR A 198 -13.73 -15.90 3.97
N LEU A 199 -12.83 -15.80 2.99
CA LEU A 199 -13.12 -15.86 1.56
C LEU A 199 -12.75 -17.22 0.94
N GLY A 200 -12.35 -18.21 1.75
CA GLY A 200 -11.96 -19.55 1.28
C GLY A 200 -10.47 -19.66 0.93
N PRO A 201 -10.00 -20.82 0.42
CA PRO A 201 -8.59 -21.05 0.08
C PRO A 201 -8.15 -20.30 -1.18
N ALA A 202 -6.84 -20.12 -1.37
CA ALA A 202 -6.31 -19.73 -2.68
C ALA A 202 -6.63 -20.81 -3.72
N PRO A 203 -7.03 -20.48 -4.96
CA PRO A 203 -7.14 -19.15 -5.55
C PRO A 203 -8.47 -18.41 -5.35
N GLN A 204 -9.42 -19.02 -4.63
CA GLN A 204 -10.80 -18.57 -4.56
C GLN A 204 -10.93 -17.18 -3.93
N TYR A 205 -10.19 -16.89 -2.86
CA TYR A 205 -10.32 -15.60 -2.19
C TYR A 205 -9.95 -14.42 -3.08
N TYR A 206 -8.95 -14.52 -3.97
CA TYR A 206 -8.54 -13.36 -4.78
C TYR A 206 -9.50 -13.10 -5.95
N LEU A 207 -10.24 -14.12 -6.39
CA LEU A 207 -11.38 -13.93 -7.29
C LEU A 207 -12.53 -13.24 -6.56
N LEU A 208 -12.80 -13.62 -5.30
CA LEU A 208 -13.84 -12.99 -4.50
C LEU A 208 -13.46 -11.56 -4.07
N LEU A 209 -12.18 -11.26 -3.88
CA LEU A 209 -11.66 -9.92 -3.59
C LEU A 209 -11.95 -8.90 -4.69
N GLN A 210 -12.28 -9.34 -5.91
CA GLN A 210 -12.67 -8.44 -7.00
C GLN A 210 -13.92 -7.63 -6.65
N ILE A 211 -14.86 -8.22 -5.91
CA ILE A 211 -16.11 -7.56 -5.50
C ILE A 211 -15.82 -6.39 -4.54
N PRO A 212 -15.18 -6.58 -3.37
CA PRO A 212 -14.86 -5.48 -2.48
C PRO A 212 -13.86 -4.49 -3.12
N ALA A 213 -12.89 -4.94 -3.93
CA ALA A 213 -11.99 -4.04 -4.64
C ALA A 213 -12.75 -3.11 -5.58
N PHE A 214 -13.66 -3.63 -6.40
CA PHE A 214 -14.50 -2.84 -7.29
C PHE A 214 -15.39 -1.85 -6.53
N LEU A 215 -15.99 -2.28 -5.42
CA LEU A 215 -16.81 -1.41 -4.56
C LEU A 215 -16.00 -0.27 -3.96
N VAL A 216 -14.83 -0.56 -3.39
CA VAL A 216 -13.94 0.45 -2.80
C VAL A 216 -13.45 1.42 -3.87
N PHE A 217 -13.03 0.93 -5.04
CA PHE A 217 -12.57 1.80 -6.14
C PHE A 217 -13.71 2.70 -6.63
N SER A 218 -14.93 2.17 -6.71
CA SER A 218 -16.12 2.93 -7.07
C SER A 218 -16.38 4.05 -6.07
N LEU A 219 -16.34 3.76 -4.76
CA LEU A 219 -16.51 4.75 -3.68
C LEU A 219 -15.41 5.82 -3.72
N MET A 220 -14.15 5.40 -3.85
CA MET A 220 -12.99 6.30 -3.97
C MET A 220 -13.08 7.20 -5.20
N SER A 221 -13.71 6.73 -6.28
CA SER A 221 -13.86 7.52 -7.50
C SER A 221 -14.83 8.71 -7.32
N LEU A 222 -15.82 8.60 -6.42
CA LEU A 222 -16.89 9.61 -6.25
C LEU A 222 -16.35 11.04 -5.96
N PRO A 223 -15.50 11.27 -4.94
CA PRO A 223 -15.04 12.63 -4.60
C PRO A 223 -14.05 13.22 -5.63
N VAL A 224 -13.39 12.39 -6.42
CA VAL A 224 -12.30 12.80 -7.32
C VAL A 224 -12.67 12.71 -8.80
N ARG A 225 -13.90 12.31 -9.11
CA ARG A 225 -14.37 12.09 -10.48
C ARG A 225 -14.31 13.37 -11.31
N GLU A 226 -13.82 13.23 -12.53
CA GLU A 226 -13.94 14.25 -13.56
C GLU A 226 -15.42 14.39 -13.95
N ARG A 227 -16.01 15.57 -13.72
CA ARG A 227 -17.37 15.87 -14.14
C ARG A 227 -17.35 16.11 -15.66
N LYS A 228 -18.03 15.26 -16.43
CA LYS A 228 -18.29 15.55 -17.85
C LYS A 228 -19.22 16.78 -17.90
N GLY A 229 -18.74 17.91 -18.43
CA GLY A 229 -19.56 19.11 -18.65
C GLY A 229 -19.06 20.43 -18.03
N ALA A 230 -17.82 20.50 -17.54
CA ALA A 230 -17.18 21.79 -17.22
C ALA A 230 -16.15 22.12 -18.32
N ALA A 231 -16.67 22.48 -19.49
CA ALA A 231 -15.95 23.17 -20.56
C ALA A 231 -16.79 24.38 -20.96
#